data_AF-A0A0P0V545-F1
#
_entry.id   AF-A0A0P0V545-F1
#
_cell.length_a   1.000
_cell.length_b   1.000
_cell.length_c   1.000
_cell.angle_alpha   90.00
_cell.angle_beta   90.00
_cell.angle_gamma   90.00
#
_symmetry.space_group_name_H-M   'P 1'
#
loop_
_entity.id
_entity.type
_entity.pdbx_description
1 polymer ?
#
loop_
_entity_poly.entity_id
_entity_poly.type
_entity_poly.pdbx_seq_one_letter_code
_entity_poly.pdbx_strand_id
1 'polypeptide(L)'
;MDVANAVECYMKEHGVTSDVAEAEISEMVEGAWRTLNQARFEDRVYLPFVQRIANVSMSIALLFHGKRDGYTNSHELKDMFESHFVNPIPLDHLDTIEDM
;
A
#
# COMPACT_ATOMS: atom_id res chain seq x y z
N MET A 1 16.34 -3.90 22.58
CA MET A 1 15.83 -5.04 21.81
C MET A 1 14.47 -4.64 21.33
N ASP A 2 14.21 -4.78 20.03
CA ASP A 2 12.94 -4.38 19.43
C ASP A 2 11.81 -5.30 19.89
N VAL A 3 10.57 -4.81 19.80
CA VAL A 3 9.37 -5.60 20.10
C VAL A 3 9.16 -6.60 18.97
N ALA A 4 8.73 -7.82 19.33
CA ALA A 4 8.48 -8.88 18.35
C ALA A 4 7.47 -8.44 17.29
N ASN A 5 7.83 -8.59 16.02
CA ASN A 5 6.95 -8.26 14.89
C ASN A 5 5.94 -9.39 14.60
N ALA A 6 5.04 -9.17 13.64
CA ALA A 6 3.99 -10.14 13.30
C ALA A 6 4.55 -11.51 12.88
N VAL A 7 5.64 -11.54 12.10
CA VAL A 7 6.30 -12.79 11.66
C VAL A 7 6.87 -13.54 12.86
N GLU A 8 7.60 -12.84 13.74
CA GLU A 8 8.19 -13.45 14.95
C GLU A 8 7.13 -13.97 15.91
N CYS A 9 6.03 -13.23 16.09
CA CYS A 9 4.89 -13.67 16.89
C CYS A 9 4.25 -14.94 16.29
N TYR A 10 4.00 -14.96 14.98
CA TYR A 10 3.40 -16.12 14.30
C TYR A 10 4.31 -17.35 14.36
N MET A 11 5.61 -17.19 14.12
CA MET A 11 6.60 -18.26 14.27
C MET A 11 6.60 -18.86 15.68
N LYS A 12 6.53 -18.00 16.71
CA LYS A 12 6.52 -18.45 18.11
C LYS A 12 5.22 -19.16 18.48
N GLU A 13 4.07 -18.69 17.98
CA GLU A 13 2.76 -19.26 18.27
C GLU A 13 2.56 -20.62 17.60
N HIS A 14 3.04 -20.78 16.37
CA HIS A 14 2.77 -21.97 15.55
C HIS A 14 3.97 -22.92 15.39
N GLY A 15 5.17 -22.54 15.83
CA GLY A 15 6.38 -23.35 15.69
C GLY A 15 6.83 -23.52 14.23
N VAL A 16 6.59 -22.52 13.39
CA VAL A 16 6.86 -22.56 11.94
C VAL A 16 8.09 -21.73 11.55
N THR A 17 8.55 -21.88 10.32
CA THR A 17 9.64 -21.07 9.75
C THR A 17 9.15 -19.67 9.36
N SER A 18 10.09 -18.75 9.12
CA SER A 18 9.79 -17.39 8.64
C SER A 18 9.03 -17.43 7.31
N ASP A 19 9.43 -18.30 6.37
CA ASP A 19 8.77 -18.41 5.05
C ASP A 19 7.29 -18.79 5.18
N VAL A 20 6.96 -19.71 6.09
CA VAL A 20 5.58 -20.11 6.36
C VAL A 20 4.82 -18.95 7.02
N ALA A 21 5.41 -18.29 8.01
CA ALA A 21 4.80 -17.15 8.67
C ALA A 21 4.55 -15.97 7.71
N GLU A 22 5.50 -15.66 6.83
CA GLU A 22 5.35 -14.62 5.79
C GLU A 22 4.22 -14.95 4.82
N ALA A 23 4.11 -16.21 4.38
CA ALA A 23 3.04 -16.64 3.47
C ALA A 23 1.65 -16.50 4.12
N GLU A 24 1.49 -16.98 5.35
CA GLU A 24 0.24 -16.91 6.11
C GLU A 24 -0.17 -15.45 6.37
N ILE A 25 0.77 -14.60 6.78
CA ILE A 25 0.50 -13.17 6.99
C ILE A 25 0.12 -12.49 5.66
N SER A 26 0.77 -12.85 4.54
CA SER A 26 0.39 -12.34 3.22
C SER A 26 -1.04 -12.72 2.84
N GLU A 27 -1.46 -13.96 3.11
CA GLU A 27 -2.84 -14.41 2.87
C GLU A 27 -3.85 -13.62 3.73
N MET A 28 -3.53 -13.37 5.01
CA MET A 28 -4.36 -12.52 5.88
C MET A 28 -4.49 -11.10 5.34
N VAL A 29 -3.39 -10.51 4.84
CA VAL A 29 -3.39 -9.17 4.23
C VAL A 29 -4.24 -9.16 2.96
N GLU A 30 -4.15 -10.18 2.10
CA GLU A 30 -5.01 -10.33 0.92
C GLU A 30 -6.49 -10.45 1.29
N GLY A 31 -6.81 -11.22 2.34
CA GLY A 31 -8.16 -11.32 2.89
C GLY A 31 -8.69 -9.97 3.37
N ALA A 32 -7.87 -9.20 4.11
CA ALA A 32 -8.21 -7.86 4.56
C ALA A 32 -8.46 -6.90 3.39
N TRP A 33 -7.67 -7.00 2.32
CA TRP A 33 -7.88 -6.23 1.08
C TRP A 33 -9.22 -6.56 0.42
N ARG A 34 -9.60 -7.84 0.35
CA ARG A 34 -10.91 -8.24 -0.20
C ARG A 34 -12.07 -7.66 0.62
N THR A 35 -11.99 -7.73 1.94
CA THR A 35 -13.00 -7.15 2.85
C THR A 35 -13.12 -5.63 2.66
N LEU A 36 -11.99 -4.92 2.60
CA LEU A 36 -11.97 -3.47 2.39
C LEU A 36 -12.58 -3.07 1.04
N ASN A 37 -12.31 -3.86 0.00
CA ASN A 37 -12.91 -3.64 -1.32
C ASN A 37 -14.41 -3.90 -1.32
N GLN A 38 -14.87 -4.97 -0.66
CA GLN A 38 -16.28 -5.30 -0.53
C GLN A 38 -17.06 -4.20 0.22
N ALA A 39 -16.49 -3.67 1.31
CA ALA A 39 -17.11 -2.63 2.14
C ALA A 39 -17.45 -1.34 1.36
N ARG A 40 -16.79 -1.08 0.21
CA ARG A 40 -17.11 0.06 -0.67
C ARG A 40 -18.46 -0.07 -1.37
N PHE A 41 -19.00 -1.29 -1.45
CA PHE A 41 -20.24 -1.62 -2.16
C PHE A 41 -21.41 -1.97 -1.24
N GLU A 42 -21.19 -2.11 0.07
CA GLU A 42 -22.22 -2.50 1.04
C GLU A 42 -23.19 -1.37 1.36
N ASP A 43 -22.68 -0.20 1.77
CA ASP A 43 -23.49 0.98 2.08
C ASP A 43 -22.78 2.27 1.65
N ARG A 44 -23.43 3.05 0.79
CA ARG A 44 -22.92 4.33 0.30
C ARG A 44 -22.76 5.37 1.40
N VAL A 45 -23.48 5.26 2.51
CA VAL A 45 -23.35 6.16 3.67
C VAL A 45 -21.94 6.08 4.26
N TYR A 46 -21.31 4.90 4.28
CA TYR A 46 -19.95 4.72 4.80
C TYR A 46 -18.85 4.94 3.76
N LEU A 47 -19.20 5.11 2.48
CA LEU A 47 -18.22 5.20 1.38
C LEU A 47 -17.12 6.25 1.62
N PRO A 48 -17.39 7.48 2.12
CA PRO A 48 -16.32 8.44 2.40
C PRO A 48 -15.31 7.95 3.45
N PHE A 49 -15.78 7.19 4.45
CA PHE A 49 -14.93 6.65 5.51
C PHE A 49 -14.13 5.45 5.00
N VAL A 50 -14.78 4.50 4.32
CA VAL A 50 -14.13 3.33 3.72
C VAL A 50 -13.08 3.75 2.69
N GLN A 51 -13.37 4.77 1.88
CA GLN A 51 -12.41 5.32 0.92
C GLN A 51 -11.16 5.87 1.61
N ARG A 52 -11.31 6.55 2.75
CA ARG A 52 -10.15 7.06 3.52
C ARG A 52 -9.28 5.92 4.04
N ILE A 53 -9.88 4.90 4.65
CA ILE A 53 -9.15 3.71 5.12
C ILE A 53 -8.41 3.07 3.96
N ALA A 54 -9.09 2.86 2.84
CA ALA A 54 -8.49 2.23 1.69
C ALA A 54 -7.36 3.05 1.05
N ASN A 55 -7.47 4.39 1.03
CA ASN A 55 -6.37 5.24 0.58
C ASN A 55 -5.15 5.12 1.49
N VAL A 56 -5.35 5.04 2.82
CA VAL A 56 -4.25 4.82 3.79
C VAL A 56 -3.64 3.43 3.63
N SER A 57 -4.47 2.38 3.49
CA SER A 57 -3.97 1.02 3.22
C SER A 57 -3.15 0.97 1.91
N MET A 58 -3.59 1.68 0.88
CA MET A 58 -2.89 1.74 -0.41
C MET A 58 -1.54 2.45 -0.28
N SER A 59 -1.46 3.52 0.53
CA SER A 59 -0.18 4.20 0.76
C SER A 59 0.81 3.30 1.49
N ILE A 60 0.37 2.50 2.47
CA ILE A 60 1.24 1.52 3.13
C ILE A 60 1.71 0.44 2.14
N ALA A 61 0.82 -0.09 1.31
CA ALA A 61 1.21 -1.06 0.29
C ALA A 61 2.23 -0.50 -0.71
N LEU A 62 2.12 0.78 -1.06
CA LEU A 62 3.09 1.48 -1.91
C LEU A 62 4.46 1.62 -1.23
N LEU A 63 4.48 2.02 0.05
CA LEU A 63 5.72 2.25 0.80
C LEU A 63 6.52 0.95 1.04
N PHE A 64 5.83 -0.19 1.19
CA PHE A 64 6.44 -1.50 1.44
C PHE A 64 6.45 -2.43 0.21
N HIS A 65 6.10 -1.91 -0.96
CA HIS A 65 6.02 -2.69 -2.19
C HIS A 65 7.38 -3.35 -2.50
N GLY A 66 7.37 -4.65 -2.84
CA GLY A 66 8.58 -5.37 -3.24
C GLY A 66 9.57 -5.61 -2.08
N LYS A 67 9.07 -5.79 -0.85
CA LYS A 67 9.87 -5.97 0.39
C LYS A 67 10.78 -4.77 0.71
N ARG A 68 10.44 -3.58 0.22
CA ARG A 68 11.13 -2.32 0.51
C ARG A 68 10.68 -1.77 1.86
N ASP A 69 11.49 -0.89 2.44
CA ASP A 69 11.09 -0.05 3.58
C ASP A 69 11.18 1.41 3.16
N GLY A 70 10.09 1.93 2.60
CA GLY A 70 10.02 3.31 2.14
C GLY A 70 10.14 4.37 3.25
N TYR A 71 9.94 4.00 4.52
CA TYR A 71 10.11 4.93 5.64
C TYR A 71 11.58 5.08 6.02
N THR A 72 12.30 3.97 6.14
CA THR A 72 13.72 3.98 6.52
C THR A 72 14.62 4.27 5.30
N ASN A 73 14.28 3.70 4.14
CA ASN A 73 15.04 3.79 2.89
C ASN A 73 14.30 4.62 1.83
N SER A 74 13.91 5.84 2.20
CA SER A 74 13.11 6.74 1.37
C SER A 74 13.73 7.09 0.01
N HIS A 75 15.04 6.94 -0.17
CA HIS A 75 15.72 7.14 -1.45
C HIS A 75 15.12 6.26 -2.57
N GLU A 76 14.62 5.07 -2.25
CA GLU A 76 13.98 4.17 -3.23
C GLU A 76 12.64 4.70 -3.77
N LEU A 77 12.06 5.70 -3.10
CA LEU A 77 10.80 6.35 -3.47
C LEU A 77 11.00 7.77 -4.02
N LYS A 78 12.26 8.23 -4.11
CA LYS A 78 12.60 9.61 -4.49
C LYS A 78 11.99 9.98 -5.84
N ASP A 79 12.24 9.18 -6.89
CA ASP A 79 11.77 9.47 -8.25
C ASP A 79 10.23 9.54 -8.30
N MET A 80 9.55 8.65 -7.58
CA MET A 80 8.10 8.65 -7.46
C MET A 80 7.61 9.95 -6.81
N PHE A 81 8.20 10.35 -5.68
CA PHE A 81 7.81 11.58 -4.99
C PHE A 81 8.17 12.84 -5.79
N GLU A 82 9.29 12.87 -6.49
CA GLU A 82 9.63 13.96 -7.39
C GLU A 82 8.61 14.07 -8.53
N SER A 83 8.24 12.96 -9.18
CA SER A 83 7.23 12.96 -10.23
C SER A 83 5.84 13.41 -9.75
N HIS A 84 5.49 13.13 -8.48
CA HIS A 84 4.15 13.38 -7.97
C HIS A 84 4.00 14.76 -7.32
N PHE A 85 5.06 15.27 -6.68
CA PHE A 85 5.00 16.49 -5.86
C PHE A 85 5.91 17.62 -6.34
N VAL A 86 6.88 17.36 -7.23
CA VAL A 86 7.89 18.34 -7.65
C VAL A 86 7.79 18.67 -9.14
N ASN A 87 7.71 17.65 -9.98
CA ASN A 87 7.75 17.78 -11.44
C ASN A 87 6.33 17.83 -12.01
N PRO A 88 5.86 18.97 -12.56
CA PRO A 88 4.56 19.03 -13.20
C PRO A 88 4.53 18.22 -14.49
N ILE A 89 3.34 17.80 -14.90
CA ILE A 89 3.12 17.21 -16.22
C ILE A 89 3.25 18.33 -17.27
N PRO A 90 4.14 18.23 -18.27
CA PRO A 90 4.20 19.18 -19.37
C PRO A 90 2.88 19.20 -20.16
N LEU A 91 2.35 20.39 -20.44
CA LEU A 91 1.08 20.57 -21.16
C LEU A 91 1.26 20.92 -22.64
N ASP A 92 2.50 20.98 -23.13
CA ASP A 92 2.87 21.37 -24.50
C ASP A 92 2.35 20.41 -25.59
N HIS A 93 1.80 19.26 -25.22
CA HIS A 93 1.10 18.34 -26.12
C HIS A 93 -0.44 18.51 -26.14
N LEU A 94 -1.03 19.32 -25.25
CA LEU A 94 -2.48 19.57 -25.24
C LEU A 94 -2.88 20.71 -26.17
N ASP A 95 -1.99 21.68 -26.41
CA ASP A 95 -2.21 22.74 -27.39
C ASP A 95 -2.41 22.18 -28.82
N THR A 96 -1.87 20.99 -29.12
CA THR A 96 -2.04 20.33 -30.43
C THR A 96 -3.41 19.64 -30.60
N ILE A 97 -4.16 19.42 -29.52
CA ILE A 97 -5.49 18.79 -29.56
C ILE A 97 -6.60 19.84 -29.66
N GLU A 98 -6.37 21.08 -29.21
CA GLU A 98 -7.31 22.18 -29.39
C GLU A 98 -7.24 22.82 -30.80
N ASP A 99 -6.16 22.56 -31.55
CA ASP A 99 -5.96 23.01 -32.94
C ASP A 99 -6.45 22.01 -34.03
N MET A 100 -7.16 20.93 -33.65
CA MET A 100 -7.80 19.96 -34.55
C MET A 100 -9.33 20.04 -34.54
#